data_AF-A0A132NL83-F1
#
_entry.id   AF-A0A132NL83-F1
#
_cell.length_a   1.000
_cell.length_b   1.000
_cell.length_c   1.000
_cell.angle_alpha   90.00
_cell.angle_beta   90.00
_cell.angle_gamma   90.00
#
_symmetry.space_group_name_H-M   'P 1'
#
loop_
_entity.id
_entity.type
_entity.pdbx_description
1 polymer ?
#
loop_
_entity_poly.entity_id
_entity_poly.type
_entity_poly.pdbx_seq_one_letter_code
_entity_poly.pdbx_strand_id
1 'polypeptide(L)' 'MLEPTPYVELVLDLVERIPAGKVLSYGDVAEYLGAGGPRQVGRVMAYYGGGVPW' A
#
# COMPACT_ATOMS: atom_id res chain seq x y z
N MET A 1 0.08 19.28 4.35
CA MET A 1 0.19 17.90 3.84
C MET A 1 0.30 17.02 5.08
N LEU A 2 -0.48 15.95 5.21
CA LEU A 2 -0.27 15.03 6.34
C LEU A 2 1.03 14.29 6.07
N GLU A 3 1.95 14.30 7.04
CA GLU A 3 3.17 13.52 6.94
C GLU A 3 2.81 12.02 6.87
N PRO A 4 3.39 11.26 5.93
CA PRO A 4 3.15 9.84 5.83
C PRO A 4 3.63 9.16 7.12
N THR A 5 2.78 8.30 7.67
CA THR A 5 3.18 7.47 8.80
C THR A 5 4.11 6.35 8.30
N PRO A 6 4.89 5.70 9.17
CA PRO A 6 5.70 4.55 8.76
C PRO A 6 4.88 3.43 8.09
N TYR A 7 3.61 3.27 8.48
CA TYR A 7 2.71 2.31 7.82
C TYR A 7 2.34 2.74 6.38
N VAL A 8 2.19 4.04 6.12
CA VAL A 8 1.98 4.56 4.76
C VAL A 8 3.18 4.23 3.89
N GLU A 9 4.39 4.51 4.36
CA GLU A 9 5.64 4.23 3.63
C GLU A 9 5.78 2.74 3.32
N LEU A 10 5.55 1.86 4.31
CA LEU A 10 5.62 0.40 4.11
C LEU A 10 4.63 -0.11 3.04
N VAL A 11 3.42 0.45 2.99
CA VAL A 11 2.43 0.09 1.97
C VAL A 11 2.89 0.56 0.58
N LEU A 12 3.36 1.80 0.46
CA LEU A 12 3.82 2.35 -0.82
C LEU A 12 5.05 1.61 -1.36
N ASP A 13 6.03 1.33 -0.50
CA ASP A 13 7.24 0.56 -0.82
C ASP A 13 6.91 -0.84 -1.35
N LEU A 14 5.89 -1.50 -0.77
CA LEU A 14 5.46 -2.81 -1.22
C LEU A 14 4.74 -2.73 -2.57
N VAL A 15 3.86 -1.75 -2.75
CA VAL A 15 3.12 -1.56 -4.01
C VAL A 15 4.06 -1.22 -5.18
N GLU A 16 5.09 -0.38 -4.94
CA GLU A 16 6.09 -0.04 -5.96
C GLU A 16 6.86 -1.26 -6.46
N ARG A 17 7.02 -2.30 -5.63
CA ARG A 17 7.75 -3.53 -5.96
C ARG A 17 6.91 -4.57 -6.70
N ILE A 18 5.60 -4.35 -6.88
CA ILE A 18 4.75 -5.31 -7.58
C ILE A 18 5.23 -5.43 -9.03
N PRO A 19 5.62 -6.64 -9.50
CA PRO A 19 6.11 -6.81 -10.87
C PRO A 19 5.04 -6.46 -11.91
N ALA A 20 5.46 -5.91 -13.04
CA ALA A 20 4.55 -5.62 -14.15
C ALA A 20 3.73 -6.86 -14.56
N GLY A 21 2.42 -6.69 -14.71
CA GLY A 21 1.48 -7.78 -15.03
C GLY A 21 1.10 -8.67 -13.83
N LYS A 22 1.50 -8.31 -12.60
CA LYS A 22 1.03 -8.91 -11.36
C LYS A 22 0.16 -7.91 -10.59
N VAL A 23 -0.70 -8.46 -9.74
CA VAL A 23 -1.60 -7.68 -8.88
C VAL A 23 -1.61 -8.30 -7.49
N LEU A 24 -1.85 -7.46 -6.49
CA LEU A 24 -2.18 -7.86 -5.12
C LEU A 24 -3.47 -7.15 -4.73
N SER A 25 -4.35 -7.83 -4.01
CA SER A 25 -5.47 -7.16 -3.35
C SER A 25 -4.98 -6.40 -2.11
N TYR A 26 -5.78 -5.47 -1.61
CA TYR A 26 -5.47 -4.81 -0.35
C TYR A 26 -5.39 -5.78 0.84
N GLY A 27 -6.08 -6.92 0.75
CA GLY A 27 -5.96 -7.99 1.74
C GLY A 27 -4.57 -8.62 1.70
N ASP A 28 -4.11 -8.98 0.51
CA ASP A 28 -2.79 -9.58 0.30
C ASP A 28 -1.66 -8.64 0.75
N VAL A 29 -1.80 -7.33 0.47
CA VAL A 29 -0.83 -6.31 0.94
C VAL A 29 -0.77 -6.27 2.47
N ALA A 30 -1.92 -6.25 3.14
CA ALA A 30 -1.97 -6.24 4.61
C ALA A 30 -1.43 -7.54 5.21
N GLU A 31 -1.73 -8.69 4.59
CA GLU A 31 -1.23 -9.99 5.00
C GLU A 31 0.29 -10.08 4.82
N TYR A 32 0.82 -9.65 3.66
CA TYR A 32 2.25 -9.65 3.38
C TYR A 32 3.05 -8.79 4.36
N LEU A 33 2.50 -7.62 4.74
CA LEU A 33 3.12 -6.75 5.73
C LEU A 33 2.94 -7.25 7.17
N GLY A 34 2.04 -8.20 7.42
CA GLY A 34 1.68 -8.66 8.76
C GLY A 34 1.13 -7.55 9.66
N ALA A 35 0.63 -6.46 9.06
CA ALA A 35 0.27 -5.24 9.76
C ALA A 35 -0.93 -4.55 9.11
N GLY A 36 -1.74 -3.88 9.94
CA GLY A 36 -2.93 -3.17 9.48
C GLY A 36 -4.00 -4.11 8.91
N GLY A 37 -4.81 -3.59 8.01
CA GLY A 37 -5.88 -4.34 7.36
C GLY A 37 -6.25 -3.76 6.00
N PRO A 38 -7.03 -4.49 5.18
CA PRO A 38 -7.32 -4.13 3.79
C PRO A 38 -7.94 -2.73 3.64
N ARG A 39 -8.78 -2.31 4.60
CA ARG A 39 -9.36 -0.95 4.59
C ARG A 39 -8.33 0.14 4.88
N GLN A 40 -7.34 -0.15 5.72
CA GLN A 40 -6.26 0.79 5.99
C GLN A 40 -5.37 0.92 4.76
N VAL A 41 -5.02 -0.19 4.09
CA VAL A 41 -4.30 -0.16 2.81
C VAL A 41 -5.06 0.65 1.76
N GLY A 42 -6.36 0.39 1.55
CA GLY A 42 -7.17 1.16 0.60
C GLY A 42 -7.20 2.66 0.93
N ARG A 43 -7.19 3.02 2.22
CA ARG A 43 -7.05 4.41 2.64
C ARG A 43 -5.68 4.98 2.30
N VAL A 44 -4.59 4.22 2.48
CA VAL A 44 -3.25 4.67 2.05
C VAL A 44 -3.25 4.98 0.56
N MET A 45 -3.73 4.05 -0.27
CA MET A 45 -3.71 4.21 -1.72
C MET A 45 -4.54 5.43 -2.17
N ALA A 46 -5.72 5.62 -1.57
CA ALA A 46 -6.59 6.76 -1.89
C ALA A 46 -5.96 8.14 -1.60
N TYR A 47 -5.11 8.27 -0.57
CA TYR A 47 -4.55 9.56 -0.16
C TYR A 47 -3.09 9.76 -0.54
N TYR A 48 -2.31 8.69 -0.72
CA TYR A 48 -0.87 8.74 -0.92
C TYR A 48 -0.38 7.94 -2.13
N GLY A 49 -1.24 7.16 -2.79
CA GLY A 49 -0.85 6.22 -3.85
C GLY A 49 -0.41 6.87 -5.17
N GLY A 50 -0.54 8.19 -5.35
CA GLY A 50 -0.29 8.86 -6.63
C GLY A 50 1.12 8.69 -7.22
N GLY A 51 2.10 8.21 -6.43
CA GLY A 51 3.46 7.93 -6.87
C GLY A 51 3.78 6.46 -7.20
N VAL A 52 2.83 5.53 -7.03
CA VAL A 52 3.06 4.08 -7.19
C VAL A 52 1.98 3.45 -8.08
N PRO A 53 2.21 2.27 -8.70
CA PRO A 53 1.28 1.69 -9.66
C PRO A 53 0.11 0.96 -8.97
N TRP A 54 -0.99 1.67 -8.68
CA TRP A 54 -2.17 1.14 -7.98
C TRP A 54 -3.49 1.32 -8.70
#